data_AF-A0A3D2DPN4-F1
#
_entry.id   AF-A0A3D2DPN4-F1
#
_cell.length_a   1.000
_cell.length_b   1.000
_cell.length_c   1.000
_cell.angle_alpha   90.00
_cell.angle_beta   90.00
_cell.angle_gamma   90.00
#
_symmetry.space_group_name_H-M   'P 1'
#
loop_
_entity.id
_entity.type
_entity.pdbx_description
1 polymer ?
#
loop_
_entity_poly.entity_id
_entity_poly.type
_entity_poly.pdbx_seq_one_letter_code
_entity_poly.pdbx_strand_id
1 'polypeptide(L)'
;EGGQMPLYRRIPKRGFTNRNRREFVAINISTLERFDNGAEVTVDTLIESGIVKNPKDGIKILGNGELTKKLNVKANAFSASAQEKIEALGGSCEVI
;
A
#
# COMPACT_ATOMS: atom_id res chain seq x y z
N GLU A 1 16.76 19.02 -32.38
CA GLU A 1 18.15 19.19 -31.91
C GLU A 1 19.11 19.22 -33.10
N GLY A 2 19.12 20.32 -33.87
CA GLY A 2 19.97 20.47 -35.07
C GLY A 2 21.10 21.48 -34.87
N GLY A 3 21.63 21.58 -33.65
CA GLY A 3 22.64 22.58 -33.24
C GLY A 3 22.33 23.29 -31.91
N GLN A 4 21.08 23.24 -31.45
CA GLN A 4 20.69 23.72 -30.13
C GLN A 4 21.07 22.71 -29.03
N MET A 5 21.55 23.18 -27.86
CA MET A 5 21.93 22.28 -26.76
C MET A 5 20.79 21.32 -26.39
N PRO A 6 21.02 20.01 -26.31
CA PRO A 6 19.98 19.04 -25.96
C PRO A 6 19.37 19.29 -24.58
N LEU A 7 18.07 18.98 -24.42
CA LEU A 7 17.31 19.31 -23.21
C LEU A 7 17.92 18.69 -21.94
N TYR A 8 18.36 17.43 -22.01
CA TYR A 8 18.98 16.72 -20.89
C TYR A 8 20.32 17.33 -20.42
N ARG A 9 20.96 18.18 -21.25
CA ARG A 9 22.17 18.92 -20.87
C ARG A 9 21.87 20.29 -20.25
N ARG A 10 20.67 20.83 -20.47
CA ARG A 10 20.24 22.12 -19.89
C ARG A 10 19.66 21.95 -18.48
N ILE A 11 19.12 20.79 -18.17
CA ILE A 11 18.53 20.49 -16.86
C ILE A 11 19.66 20.06 -15.90
N PRO A 12 19.77 20.67 -14.71
CA PRO A 12 20.78 20.26 -13.73
C PRO A 12 20.50 18.86 -13.20
N LYS A 13 21.57 18.10 -12.95
CA LYS A 13 21.46 16.83 -12.22
C LYS A 13 20.99 17.13 -10.80
N ARG A 14 19.96 16.43 -10.33
CA ARG A 14 19.35 16.63 -9.00
C ARG A 14 19.16 15.31 -8.28
N GLY A 15 19.43 15.32 -6.98
CA GLY A 15 19.19 14.21 -6.07
C GLY A 15 20.23 13.08 -6.13
N PHE A 16 19.97 12.03 -5.36
CA PHE A 16 20.70 10.78 -5.34
C PHE A 16 19.70 9.63 -5.12
N THR A 17 20.06 8.43 -5.55
CA THR A 17 19.22 7.24 -5.33
C THR A 17 19.62 6.56 -4.03
N ASN A 18 18.70 6.43 -3.07
CA ASN A 18 18.93 5.64 -1.86
C ASN A 18 18.91 4.14 -2.21
N ARG A 19 20.03 3.44 -1.95
CA ARG A 19 20.18 2.00 -2.21
C ARG A 19 19.30 1.12 -1.32
N ASN A 20 19.01 1.56 -0.10
CA ASN A 20 18.26 0.79 0.91
C ASN A 20 16.81 1.28 1.03
N ARG A 21 16.26 1.86 -0.05
CA ARG A 21 14.88 2.31 -0.07
C ARG A 21 13.96 1.10 0.05
N ARG A 22 13.13 1.07 1.10
CA ARG A 22 12.07 0.07 1.25
C ARG A 22 10.88 0.44 0.37
N GLU A 23 10.44 -0.49 -0.44
CA GLU A 23 9.26 -0.37 -1.29
C GLU A 23 8.12 -1.22 -0.73
N PHE A 24 7.10 -0.54 -0.22
CA PHE A 24 5.88 -1.18 0.22
C PHE A 24 4.88 -1.29 -0.93
N VAL A 25 4.13 -2.38 -0.96
CA VAL A 25 2.94 -2.52 -1.80
C VAL A 25 1.79 -1.78 -1.12
N ALA A 26 1.31 -0.73 -1.76
CA ALA A 26 0.18 0.05 -1.28
C ALA A 26 -1.14 -0.62 -1.69
N ILE A 27 -2.00 -0.91 -0.71
CA ILE A 27 -3.33 -1.48 -0.93
C ILE A 27 -4.36 -0.55 -0.33
N ASN A 28 -5.42 -0.25 -1.07
CA ASN A 28 -6.51 0.58 -0.57
C ASN A 28 -7.57 -0.28 0.12
N ILE A 29 -8.22 0.32 1.10
CA ILE A 29 -9.29 -0.32 1.87
C ILE A 29 -10.44 -0.82 0.97
N SER A 30 -10.77 -0.13 -0.13
CA SER A 30 -11.78 -0.61 -1.08
C SER A 30 -11.49 -1.99 -1.68
N THR A 31 -10.22 -2.39 -1.71
CA THR A 31 -9.81 -3.71 -2.23
C THR A 31 -10.10 -4.81 -1.21
N LEU A 32 -10.12 -4.45 0.09
CA LEU A 32 -10.41 -5.37 1.19
C LEU A 32 -11.89 -5.77 1.25
N GLU A 33 -12.78 -5.02 0.58
CA GLU A 33 -14.21 -5.33 0.48
C GLU A 33 -14.47 -6.69 -0.21
N ARG A 34 -13.48 -7.26 -0.91
CA ARG A 34 -13.56 -8.61 -1.50
C ARG A 34 -13.60 -9.73 -0.46
N PHE A 35 -13.09 -9.49 0.75
CA PHE A 35 -13.10 -10.47 1.83
C PHE A 35 -14.46 -10.53 2.51
N ASP A 36 -14.72 -11.62 3.22
CA ASP A 36 -15.95 -11.78 4.00
C ASP A 36 -15.89 -11.02 5.32
N ASN A 37 -17.06 -10.74 5.89
CA ASN A 37 -17.15 -10.04 7.16
C ASN A 37 -16.57 -10.90 8.29
N GLY A 38 -15.66 -10.35 9.07
CA GLY A 38 -14.92 -11.02 10.13
C GLY A 38 -13.67 -11.78 9.65
N ALA A 39 -13.32 -11.72 8.37
CA ALA A 39 -12.13 -12.38 7.85
C ALA A 39 -10.83 -11.78 8.40
N GLU A 40 -9.83 -12.64 8.55
CA GLU A 40 -8.46 -12.26 8.86
C GLU A 40 -7.71 -11.99 7.56
N VAL A 41 -7.25 -10.75 7.38
CA VAL A 41 -6.49 -10.31 6.21
C VAL A 41 -5.01 -10.27 6.60
N THR A 42 -4.25 -11.26 6.15
CA THR A 42 -2.80 -11.36 6.27
C THR A 42 -2.10 -11.22 4.90
N VAL A 43 -0.78 -11.09 4.90
CA VAL A 43 0.03 -11.08 3.66
C VAL A 43 -0.25 -12.31 2.80
N ASP A 44 -0.36 -13.49 3.41
CA ASP A 44 -0.63 -14.74 2.70
C ASP A 44 -2.01 -14.75 2.05
N THR A 45 -3.06 -14.34 2.77
CA THR A 45 -4.42 -14.25 2.22
C THR A 45 -4.53 -13.25 1.07
N LEU A 46 -3.73 -12.17 1.10
CA LEU A 46 -3.65 -11.19 0.01
C LEU A 46 -2.94 -11.75 -1.23
N ILE A 47 -2.02 -12.71 -1.05
CA ILE A 47 -1.37 -13.43 -2.13
C ILE A 47 -2.29 -14.48 -2.74
N GLU A 48 -2.93 -15.28 -1.90
CA GLU A 48 -3.88 -16.34 -2.31
C GLU A 48 -5.08 -15.77 -3.07
N SER A 49 -5.62 -14.64 -2.60
CA SER A 49 -6.71 -13.91 -3.29
C SER A 49 -6.27 -13.22 -4.59
N GLY A 50 -4.98 -13.27 -4.92
CA GLY A 50 -4.40 -12.67 -6.13
C GLY A 50 -4.37 -11.14 -6.11
N ILE A 51 -4.61 -10.50 -4.96
CA ILE A 51 -4.54 -9.04 -4.78
C ILE A 51 -3.09 -8.58 -4.85
N VAL A 52 -2.17 -9.36 -4.27
CA VAL A 52 -0.73 -9.10 -4.29
C VAL A 52 0.00 -10.28 -4.91
N LYS A 53 0.83 -10.05 -5.92
CA LYS A 53 1.70 -11.10 -6.47
C LYS A 53 3.08 -11.16 -5.81
N ASN A 54 3.62 -9.99 -5.47
CA ASN A 54 4.91 -9.86 -4.81
C ASN A 54 4.79 -8.77 -3.73
N PRO A 55 4.90 -9.10 -2.44
CA PRO A 55 4.77 -8.15 -1.35
C PRO A 55 5.96 -7.19 -1.21
N LYS A 56 7.02 -7.33 -2.03
CA LYS A 56 8.25 -6.52 -1.96
C LYS A 56 8.81 -6.50 -0.53
N ASP A 57 9.02 -5.31 0.06
CA ASP A 57 9.49 -5.13 1.44
C ASP A 57 8.35 -5.10 2.46
N GLY A 58 7.10 -5.30 2.02
CA GLY A 58 5.92 -5.38 2.89
C GLY A 58 4.68 -4.72 2.30
N ILE A 59 3.57 -4.84 3.02
CA ILE A 59 2.27 -4.29 2.61
C ILE A 59 1.91 -3.07 3.48
N LYS A 60 1.45 -2.01 2.80
CA LYS A 60 0.92 -0.81 3.45
C LYS A 60 -0.54 -0.61 3.08
N ILE A 61 -1.41 -0.54 4.09
CA ILE A 61 -2.85 -0.28 3.90
C ILE A 61 -3.12 1.23 3.89
N LEU A 62 -3.87 1.68 2.89
CA LEU A 62 -4.22 3.07 2.63
C LEU A 62 -5.73 3.31 2.68
N GLY A 63 -6.13 4.46 3.21
CA GLY A 63 -7.53 4.77 3.51
C GLY A 63 -8.41 5.19 2.33
N ASN A 64 -8.05 4.89 1.08
CA ASN A 64 -8.88 5.29 -0.06
C ASN A 64 -10.06 4.31 -0.27
N GLY A 65 -11.22 4.87 -0.58
CA GLY A 65 -12.47 4.14 -0.78
C GLY A 65 -13.26 3.85 0.50
N GLU A 66 -14.27 3.01 0.36
CA GLU A 66 -15.21 2.61 1.40
C GLU A 66 -14.96 1.17 1.84
N LEU A 67 -15.21 0.91 3.12
CA LEU A 67 -15.25 -0.40 3.72
C LEU A 67 -16.60 -0.53 4.40
N THR A 68 -17.29 -1.64 4.19
CA THR A 68 -18.55 -1.93 4.90
C THR A 68 -18.40 -3.09 5.87
N LYS A 69 -17.35 -3.90 5.69
CA LYS A 69 -17.10 -5.12 6.43
C LYS A 69 -16.12 -4.90 7.58
N LYS A 70 -16.38 -5.57 8.70
CA LYS A 70 -15.44 -5.68 9.81
C LYS A 70 -14.36 -6.67 9.43
N LEU A 71 -13.09 -6.24 9.44
CA LEU A 71 -11.95 -7.09 9.08
C LEU A 71 -10.87 -6.99 10.16
N ASN A 72 -10.13 -8.08 10.35
CA ASN A 72 -8.94 -8.10 11.20
C ASN A 72 -7.71 -8.09 10.27
N VAL A 73 -7.03 -6.94 10.18
CA VAL A 73 -5.97 -6.72 9.18
C VAL A 73 -4.60 -6.74 9.84
N LYS A 74 -3.73 -7.64 9.35
CA LYS A 74 -2.32 -7.75 9.77
C LYS A 74 -1.41 -7.32 8.61
N ALA A 75 -0.73 -6.20 8.76
CA ALA A 75 0.13 -5.64 7.72
C ALA A 75 1.32 -4.87 8.30
N ASN A 76 2.33 -4.59 7.48
CA ASN A 76 3.56 -3.94 7.96
C ASN A 76 3.39 -2.45 8.25
N ALA A 77 2.43 -1.80 7.60
CA ALA A 77 2.14 -0.39 7.84
C ALA A 77 0.68 -0.04 7.49
N PHE A 78 0.17 1.00 8.15
CA PHE A 78 -1.14 1.55 7.86
C PHE A 78 -1.03 3.08 7.75
N SER A 79 -1.88 3.71 6.95
CA SER A 79 -2.12 5.16 7.06
C SER A 79 -3.07 5.44 8.23
N ALA A 80 -2.97 6.61 8.85
CA ALA A 80 -3.87 7.03 9.93
C ALA A 80 -5.35 6.91 9.51
N SER A 81 -5.69 7.44 8.33
CA SER A 81 -7.05 7.33 7.77
C SER A 81 -7.51 5.90 7.48
N ALA A 82 -6.58 4.95 7.35
CA ALA A 82 -6.93 3.55 7.17
C ALA A 82 -7.31 2.90 8.50
N GLN A 83 -6.48 3.14 9.53
CA GLN A 83 -6.73 2.64 10.87
C GLN A 83 -8.08 3.13 11.40
N GLU A 84 -8.33 4.45 11.29
CA GLU A 84 -9.59 5.06 11.72
C GLU A 84 -10.82 4.41 11.05
N LYS A 85 -10.76 4.15 9.74
CA LYS A 85 -11.88 3.53 9.00
C LYS A 85 -12.11 2.06 9.38
N ILE A 86 -11.04 1.31 9.64
CA ILE A 86 -11.14 -0.11 10.03
C ILE A 86 -11.68 -0.21 11.46
N GLU A 87 -11.16 0.61 12.37
CA GLU A 87 -11.58 0.65 13.77
C GLU A 87 -13.01 1.19 13.93
N ALA A 88 -13.44 2.15 13.11
CA ALA A 88 -14.81 2.67 13.10
C ALA A 88 -15.85 1.58 12.79
N LEU A 89 -15.47 0.53 12.05
CA LEU A 89 -16.31 -0.64 11.76
C LEU A 89 -16.11 -1.77 12.78
N GLY A 90 -15.33 -1.53 13.83
CA GLY A 90 -15.02 -2.49 14.89
C GLY A 90 -14.05 -3.60 14.47
N GLY A 91 -13.27 -3.38 13.40
CA GLY A 91 -12.15 -4.24 12.99
C GLY A 91 -10.89 -4.02 13.82
N SER A 92 -9.86 -4.83 13.58
CA SER A 92 -8.55 -4.68 14.24
C SER A 92 -7.44 -4.41 13.23
N CYS A 93 -6.47 -3.58 13.63
CA CYS A 93 -5.25 -3.33 12.87
C CYS A 93 -4.04 -3.82 13.69
N GLU A 94 -3.33 -4.84 13.21
CA GLU A 94 -2.11 -5.35 13.82
C GLU A 94 -0.91 -5.08 12.92
N VAL A 95 0.15 -4.52 13.50
CA VAL A 95 1.40 -4.22 12.78
C VAL A 95 2.39 -5.36 12.97
N ILE A 96 2.87 -5.93 11.86
CA ILE A 96 3.84 -7.05 11.82
C ILE A 96 5.16 -6.68 11.14
#